data_AF-A0A182YTB2-F1
#
_entry.id   AF-A0A182YTB2-F1
#
_cell.length_a   1.000
_cell.length_b   1.000
_cell.length_c   1.000
_cell.angle_alpha   90.00
_cell.angle_beta   90.00
_cell.angle_gamma   90.00
#
_symmetry.space_group_name_H-M   'P 1'
#
loop_
_entity.id
_entity.type
_entity.pdbx_description
1 polymer ?
#
loop_
_entity_poly.entity_id
_entity_poly.type
_entity_poly.pdbx_seq_one_letter_code
_entity_poly.pdbx_strand_id
1 'polypeptide(L)' 'MKKAGASDGWWISGTDVGLEGSWIWLSNNKPVGSIKGFVNFAPGEPNHLSTNGENCLITYNDGTWNDVDC' A
#
# COMPACT_ATOMS: atom_id res chain seq x y z
N MET A 1 -18.48 -16.52 -10.37
CA MET A 1 -17.91 -15.56 -9.40
C MET A 1 -16.40 -15.59 -9.59
N LYS A 2 -15.75 -14.46 -9.87
CA LYS A 2 -14.28 -14.43 -10.00
C LYS A 2 -13.70 -14.50 -8.58
N LYS A 3 -12.97 -15.57 -8.27
CA LYS A 3 -12.20 -15.66 -7.01
C LYS A 3 -10.94 -14.82 -7.18
N ALA A 4 -10.68 -13.90 -6.25
CA ALA A 4 -9.32 -13.42 -6.05
C ALA A 4 -8.48 -14.65 -5.67
N GLY A 5 -7.31 -14.81 -6.32
CA GLY A 5 -6.34 -15.83 -5.90
C GLY A 5 -6.01 -15.67 -4.42
N ALA A 6 -5.55 -16.73 -3.77
CA ALA A 6 -5.14 -16.68 -2.38
C ALA A 6 -3.95 -15.70 -2.24
N SER A 7 -4.24 -14.45 -1.89
CA SER A 7 -3.27 -13.49 -1.42
C SER A 7 -3.64 -13.17 0.03
N ASP A 8 -2.63 -13.06 0.90
CA ASP A 8 -2.84 -12.71 2.31
C ASP A 8 -3.42 -11.29 2.48
N GLY A 9 -3.52 -10.50 1.41
CA GLY A 9 -4.19 -9.21 1.37
C GLY A 9 -4.80 -8.84 0.02
N TRP A 10 -5.46 -7.67 -0.03
CA TRP A 10 -6.11 -7.11 -1.21
C TRP A 10 -5.47 -5.79 -1.62
N TRP A 11 -5.30 -5.59 -2.92
CA TRP A 11 -4.84 -4.32 -3.48
C TRP A 11 -5.73 -3.16 -3.07
N ILE A 12 -5.11 -2.09 -2.59
CA ILE A 12 -5.73 -0.79 -2.35
C ILE A 12 -5.02 0.26 -3.20
N SER A 13 -5.62 1.45 -3.36
CA SER A 13 -5.13 2.42 -4.35
C SER A 13 -3.86 3.18 -3.95
N GLY A 14 -3.11 2.71 -2.95
CA GLY A 14 -1.95 3.42 -2.41
C GLY A 14 -0.70 3.13 -3.22
N THR A 15 0.07 4.17 -3.53
CA THR A 15 1.34 4.05 -4.27
C THR A 15 2.27 5.21 -3.96
N ASP A 16 3.57 4.99 -4.05
CA ASP A 16 4.61 6.01 -4.05
C ASP A 16 5.52 5.94 -5.28
N VAL A 17 5.10 5.24 -6.35
CA VAL A 17 5.84 5.06 -7.62
C VAL A 17 6.32 6.38 -8.27
N GLY A 18 5.67 7.50 -7.96
CA GLY A 18 6.06 8.81 -8.48
C GLY A 18 7.21 9.47 -7.70
N LEU A 19 7.35 9.14 -6.41
CA LEU A 19 8.38 9.64 -5.51
C LEU A 19 8.44 8.74 -4.26
N GLU A 20 9.49 7.94 -4.16
CA GLU A 20 9.74 7.02 -3.02
C GLU A 20 9.52 7.72 -1.67
N GLY A 21 8.74 7.08 -0.79
CA GLY A 21 8.38 7.60 0.53
C GLY A 21 7.27 8.64 0.53
N SER A 22 6.74 9.03 -0.64
CA SER A 22 5.62 9.98 -0.79
C SER A 22 4.35 9.29 -1.28
N TRP A 23 3.68 8.60 -0.37
CA TRP A 23 2.46 7.83 -0.67
C TRP A 23 1.25 8.69 -1.04
N ILE A 24 0.59 8.34 -2.14
CA ILE A 24 -0.68 8.90 -2.61
C ILE A 24 -1.73 7.82 -2.83
N TRP A 25 -3.00 8.22 -2.71
CA TRP A 25 -4.13 7.42 -3.18
C TRP A 25 -4.42 7.74 -4.66
N LEU A 26 -4.24 6.76 -5.56
CA LEU A 26 -4.58 6.91 -6.99
C LEU A 26 -6.07 7.22 -7.22
N SER A 27 -6.94 6.77 -6.33
CA SER A 27 -8.39 6.97 -6.44
C SER A 27 -8.83 8.43 -6.39
N ASN A 28 -8.05 9.31 -5.74
CA ASN A 28 -8.42 10.71 -5.55
C ASN A 28 -7.24 11.70 -5.56
N ASN A 29 -6.03 11.21 -5.84
CA ASN A 29 -4.80 11.98 -5.89
C ASN A 29 -4.53 12.78 -4.59
N LYS A 30 -4.77 12.16 -3.43
CA LYS A 30 -4.48 12.74 -2.10
C LYS A 30 -3.36 11.98 -1.40
N PRO A 31 -2.53 12.67 -0.59
CA PRO A 31 -1.53 11.99 0.25
C PRO A 31 -2.18 11.04 1.24
N VAL A 32 -1.58 9.86 1.44
CA VAL A 32 -2.05 8.87 2.41
C VAL A 32 -2.00 9.42 3.84
N GLY A 33 -0.82 9.93 4.24
CA GLY A 33 -0.55 10.45 5.59
C GLY A 33 -0.73 11.96 5.76
N SER A 34 -1.74 12.58 5.12
CA SER A 34 -2.00 14.01 5.34
C SER A 34 -2.35 14.31 6.81
N ILE A 35 -2.36 15.60 7.22
CA ILE A 35 -2.65 16.00 8.61
C ILE A 35 -4.04 15.54 9.11
N LYS A 36 -4.97 15.30 8.18
CA LYS A 36 -6.30 14.72 8.42
C LYS A 36 -6.45 13.32 7.80
N GLY A 37 -5.33 12.75 7.37
CA GLY A 37 -5.25 11.46 6.71
C GLY A 37 -5.23 10.32 7.72
N PHE A 38 -5.07 9.12 7.19
CA PHE A 38 -5.02 7.89 7.95
C PHE A 38 -3.83 7.07 7.47
N VAL A 39 -3.09 6.49 8.42
CA VAL A 39 -1.94 5.64 8.14
C VAL A 39 -2.08 4.39 9.00
N ASN A 40 -1.94 3.21 8.38
CA ASN A 40 -2.10 1.93 9.07
C ASN A 40 -1.15 0.85 8.54
N PHE A 41 0.12 1.20 8.32
CA PHE A 41 1.15 0.23 7.98
C PHE A 41 1.25 -0.86 9.05
N ALA A 42 1.46 -2.10 8.63
CA ALA A 42 1.75 -3.21 9.53
C ALA A 42 3.08 -2.93 10.27
N PRO A 43 3.32 -3.57 11.44
CA PRO A 43 4.56 -3.37 12.17
C PRO A 43 5.79 -3.70 11.32
N GLY A 44 6.64 -2.71 11.07
CA GLY A 44 7.83 -2.85 10.24
C GLY A 44 7.68 -2.27 8.83
N GLU A 45 6.46 -1.94 8.41
CA GLU A 45 6.16 -1.39 7.09
C GLU A 45 6.09 0.15 7.06
N PRO A 46 6.34 0.78 5.90
CA PRO A 46 6.82 0.17 4.66
C PRO A 46 8.31 -0.17 4.71
N ASN A 47 8.71 -1.31 4.13
CA ASN A 47 10.05 -1.88 4.32
C ASN A 47 10.92 -1.99 3.04
N HIS A 48 10.35 -1.85 1.84
CA HIS A 48 11.06 -1.91 0.56
C HIS A 48 11.98 -3.16 0.43
N LEU A 49 11.47 -4.36 0.72
CA LEU A 49 12.28 -5.59 0.70
C LEU A 49 12.57 -6.12 -0.70
N SER A 50 11.81 -5.71 -1.72
CA SER A 50 12.04 -6.16 -3.09
C SER A 50 13.25 -5.49 -3.76
N THR A 51 13.86 -6.20 -4.71
CA THR A 51 14.97 -5.67 -5.53
C THR A 51 14.53 -4.61 -6.54
N ASN A 52 13.25 -4.59 -6.91
CA ASN A 52 12.67 -3.63 -7.87
C ASN A 52 11.89 -2.49 -7.16
N GLY A 53 11.76 -2.57 -5.83
CA GLY A 53 11.06 -1.61 -4.98
C GLY A 53 9.57 -1.88 -4.84
N GLU A 54 9.06 -1.71 -3.62
CA GLU A 54 7.68 -2.01 -3.25
C GLU A 54 6.82 -0.75 -3.29
N ASN A 55 6.20 -0.51 -4.44
CA ASN A 55 5.56 0.78 -4.74
C ASN A 55 4.02 0.73 -4.71
N CYS A 56 3.42 -0.40 -4.33
CA CYS A 56 1.98 -0.60 -4.34
C CYS A 56 1.48 -1.13 -2.97
N LEU A 57 0.31 -0.68 -2.51
CA LEU A 57 -0.25 -1.12 -1.22
C LEU A 57 -1.24 -2.28 -1.35
N ILE A 58 -1.10 -3.25 -0.44
CA ILE A 58 -2.17 -4.19 -0.08
C ILE A 58 -2.65 -3.92 1.35
N THR A 59 -3.87 -4.38 1.66
CA THR A 59 -4.39 -4.49 3.02
C THR A 59 -4.53 -5.94 3.43
N TYR A 60 -4.09 -6.28 4.63
CA TYR A 60 -4.34 -7.58 5.27
C TYR A 60 -5.76 -7.66 5.86
N ASN A 61 -6.12 -8.86 6.33
CA ASN A 61 -7.39 -9.13 7.02
C ASN A 61 -7.64 -8.26 8.27
N ASP A 62 -6.58 -7.84 8.97
CA ASP A 62 -6.66 -6.98 10.15
C ASP A 62 -6.72 -5.48 9.79
N GLY A 63 -6.73 -5.16 8.50
CA GLY A 63 -6.77 -3.79 7.98
C GLY A 63 -5.43 -3.08 7.94
N THR A 64 -4.34 -3.70 8.41
CA THR A 64 -2.99 -3.15 8.29
C THR A 64 -2.47 -3.29 6.86
N TRP A 65 -1.50 -2.47 6.49
CA TRP A 65 -1.02 -2.34 5.12
C TRP A 65 0.40 -2.84 4.97
N ASN A 66 0.69 -3.35 3.77
CA ASN A 66 2.03 -3.68 3.32
C ASN A 66 2.30 -2.99 1.99
N ASP A 67 3.48 -2.44 1.81
CA ASP A 67 4.03 -2.17 0.48
C ASP A 67 4.48 -3.48 -0.14
N VAL A 68 4.22 -3.64 -1.44
CA VAL A 68 4.63 -4.81 -2.21
C VAL A 68 5.00 -4.38 -3.62
N ASP A 69 5.71 -5.27 -4.32
CA ASP A 69 5.91 -5.16 -5.76
C ASP A 69 4.58 -5.07 -6.50
N CYS A 70 4.46 -4.04 -7.34
CA CYS A 70 3.45 -3.98 -8.39
C CYS A 70 3.77 -5.06 -9.47
#